data_AF-A0A1F5IAN0-F1
#
_entry.id   AF-A0A1F5IAN0-F1
#
_cell.length_a   1.000
_cell.length_b   1.000
_cell.length_c   1.000
_cell.angle_alpha   90.00
_cell.angle_beta   90.00
_cell.angle_gamma   90.00
#
_symmetry.space_group_name_H-M   'P 1'
#
loop_
_entity.id
_entity.type
_entity.pdbx_description
1 polymer ?
#
loop_
_entity_poly.entity_id
_entity_poly.type
_entity_poly.pdbx_seq_one_letter_code
_entity_poly.pdbx_strand_id
1 'polypeptide(L)'
;MASSLLSFEQAGEPNQLLFSVHFLQCRKNLELLHKKCLTPAQLNVIVKIYRFMAKNLVSLLLWFIFTPILLISAIFITAKQNANQSSLENYASVASNEFEINNNIEGQVLSAEISDLRPYTLSKFLDKTPLAPYSEYIVEVSDKYGIDYRLIPAIAMKESGGGVTIDQSTHNAWGWENGITNFSSWESAIETVGKTLKKNYIAKGLVTPEQIMVVYAPPQVETGGKWAQDINLFFSQMESL
;
A
#
# COMPACT_ATOMS: atom_id res chain seq x y z
N MET A 1 -95.51 66.51 5.35
CA MET A 1 -95.56 66.28 6.81
C MET A 1 -95.83 64.80 7.05
N ALA A 2 -94.99 64.15 7.86
CA ALA A 2 -95.14 62.81 8.46
C ALA A 2 -95.60 61.66 7.51
N SER A 3 -94.69 60.85 6.97
CA SER A 3 -94.02 59.69 7.63
C SER A 3 -94.97 58.54 7.97
N SER A 4 -95.04 57.51 7.12
CA SER A 4 -94.28 56.27 7.31
C SER A 4 -94.73 55.20 6.31
N LEU A 5 -93.73 54.65 5.63
CA LEU A 5 -93.79 53.69 4.55
C LEU A 5 -93.65 52.26 5.08
N LEU A 6 -94.31 51.36 4.35
CA LEU A 6 -93.78 50.08 3.87
C LEU A 6 -93.24 49.08 4.90
N SER A 7 -94.04 48.04 5.08
CA SER A 7 -93.59 46.66 5.18
C SER A 7 -92.69 46.31 3.99
N PHE A 8 -91.44 45.95 4.23
CA PHE A 8 -90.68 45.04 3.36
C PHE A 8 -89.51 44.41 4.14
N GLU A 9 -89.56 43.08 4.16
CA GLU A 9 -88.54 42.06 4.40
C GLU A 9 -87.07 42.49 4.54
N GLN A 10 -86.42 42.15 5.66
CA GLN A 10 -84.99 41.77 5.68
C GLN A 10 -84.70 40.71 6.76
N ALA A 11 -84.08 39.63 6.30
CA ALA A 11 -83.48 38.56 7.08
C ALA A 11 -82.35 39.08 7.99
N GLY A 12 -82.22 38.52 9.20
CA GLY A 12 -81.20 38.91 10.18
C GLY A 12 -80.71 37.74 11.03
N GLU A 13 -79.69 37.05 10.49
CA GLU A 13 -78.55 36.37 11.15
C GLU A 13 -78.73 35.53 12.44
N PRO A 14 -78.52 34.19 12.36
CA PRO A 14 -78.23 33.36 13.51
C PRO A 14 -76.75 32.94 13.54
N ASN A 15 -75.76 33.83 13.72
CA ASN A 15 -74.36 33.37 13.55
C ASN A 15 -73.21 34.03 14.33
N GLN A 16 -73.43 34.79 15.40
CA GLN A 16 -72.26 35.28 16.19
C GLN A 16 -71.71 34.27 17.20
N LEU A 17 -72.55 33.44 17.84
CA LEU A 17 -72.07 32.44 18.80
C LEU A 17 -71.50 31.19 18.12
N LEU A 18 -72.04 30.80 16.95
CA LEU A 18 -71.57 29.63 16.20
C LEU A 18 -70.17 29.88 15.59
N PHE A 19 -69.92 31.09 15.09
CA PHE A 19 -68.60 31.47 14.56
C PHE A 19 -67.51 31.46 15.65
N SER A 20 -67.83 31.88 16.87
CA SER A 20 -66.87 31.89 17.99
C SER A 20 -66.47 30.48 18.44
N VAL A 21 -67.44 29.56 18.55
CA VAL A 21 -67.17 28.15 18.89
C VAL A 21 -66.39 27.46 17.78
N HIS A 22 -66.70 27.74 16.52
CA HIS A 22 -65.98 27.18 15.37
C HIS A 22 -64.55 27.72 15.26
N PHE A 23 -64.32 29.01 15.57
CA PHE A 23 -62.97 29.60 15.65
C PHE A 23 -62.16 29.04 16.83
N LEU A 24 -62.77 28.84 18.00
CA LEU A 24 -62.11 28.21 19.16
C LEU A 24 -61.77 26.74 18.89
N GLN A 25 -62.65 26.02 18.21
CA GLN A 25 -62.40 24.63 17.82
C GLN A 25 -61.31 24.53 16.75
N CYS A 26 -61.30 25.45 15.78
CA CYS A 26 -60.26 25.54 14.76
C CYS A 26 -58.91 25.94 15.36
N ARG A 27 -58.87 26.87 16.31
CA ARG A 27 -57.65 27.26 17.05
C ARG A 27 -57.11 26.11 17.90
N LYS A 28 -57.97 25.38 18.60
CA LYS A 28 -57.56 24.18 19.36
C LYS A 28 -57.02 23.08 18.44
N ASN A 29 -57.63 22.88 17.26
CA ASN A 29 -57.14 21.93 16.27
C ASN A 29 -55.84 22.39 15.59
N LEU A 30 -55.64 23.69 15.38
CA LEU A 30 -54.40 24.27 14.87
C LEU A 30 -53.25 24.13 15.88
N GLU A 31 -53.52 24.30 17.18
CA GLU A 31 -52.55 24.00 18.24
C GLU A 31 -52.30 22.50 18.40
N LEU A 32 -53.29 21.64 18.13
CA LEU A 32 -53.12 20.19 18.10
C LEU A 32 -52.27 19.74 16.89
N LEU A 33 -52.42 20.41 15.75
CA LEU A 33 -51.59 20.23 14.56
C LEU A 33 -50.17 20.76 14.76
N HIS A 34 -50.00 21.88 15.46
CA HIS A 34 -48.70 22.42 15.85
C HIS A 34 -48.01 21.56 16.94
N LYS A 35 -48.76 20.74 17.68
CA LYS A 35 -48.20 19.74 18.64
C LYS A 35 -47.93 18.37 18.02
N LYS A 36 -48.45 18.10 16.82
CA LYS A 36 -47.92 17.05 15.93
C LYS A 36 -46.63 17.47 15.23
N CYS A 37 -46.11 18.66 15.52
CA CYS A 37 -44.78 19.06 15.08
C CYS A 37 -43.75 18.09 15.66
N LEU A 38 -42.98 17.55 14.73
CA LEU A 38 -41.82 16.70 14.92
C LEU A 38 -41.05 17.12 16.19
N THR A 39 -40.94 16.23 17.17
CA THR A 39 -40.21 16.54 18.41
C THR A 39 -38.76 16.93 18.07
N PRO A 40 -38.09 17.76 18.88
CA PRO A 40 -36.69 18.14 18.62
C PRO A 40 -35.77 16.91 18.46
N ALA A 41 -36.10 15.78 19.10
CA ALA A 41 -35.43 14.50 18.89
C ALA A 41 -35.63 13.94 17.48
N GLN A 42 -36.85 13.93 16.97
CA GLN A 42 -37.18 13.46 15.62
C GLN A 42 -36.57 14.37 14.54
N LEU A 43 -36.53 15.69 14.78
CA LEU A 43 -35.84 16.65 13.89
C LEU A 43 -34.33 16.37 13.83
N ASN A 44 -33.69 16.07 14.96
CA ASN A 44 -32.27 15.75 15.01
C ASN A 44 -31.93 14.45 14.24
N VAL A 45 -32.82 13.45 14.30
CA VAL A 45 -32.69 12.22 13.51
C VAL A 45 -32.75 12.51 12.00
N ILE A 46 -33.72 13.31 11.55
CA ILE A 46 -33.84 13.68 10.13
C ILE A 46 -32.63 14.50 9.67
N VAL A 47 -32.16 15.46 10.47
CA VAL A 47 -30.96 16.24 10.15
C VAL A 47 -29.72 15.35 10.08
N LYS A 48 -29.60 14.34 10.95
CA LYS A 48 -28.51 13.36 10.93
C LYS A 48 -28.55 12.49 9.67
N ILE A 49 -29.74 12.04 9.27
CA ILE A 49 -29.95 11.28 8.03
C ILE A 49 -29.59 12.14 6.82
N TYR A 50 -30.07 13.38 6.75
CA TYR A 50 -29.77 14.29 5.64
C TYR A 50 -28.26 14.60 5.57
N ARG A 51 -27.59 14.84 6.71
CA ARG A 51 -26.13 15.01 6.75
C ARG A 51 -25.39 13.76 6.31
N PHE A 52 -25.86 12.57 6.67
CA PHE A 52 -25.26 11.31 6.24
C PHE A 52 -25.42 11.10 4.72
N MET A 53 -26.63 11.31 4.20
CA MET A 53 -26.92 11.23 2.77
C MET A 53 -26.14 12.27 1.96
N ALA A 54 -26.04 13.51 2.44
CA ALA A 54 -25.27 14.58 1.80
C ALA A 54 -23.76 14.28 1.78
N LYS A 55 -23.20 13.75 2.87
CA LYS A 55 -21.79 13.33 2.91
C LYS A 55 -21.49 12.24 1.89
N ASN A 56 -22.34 11.21 1.83
CA ASN A 56 -22.17 10.12 0.88
C ASN A 56 -22.35 10.58 -0.58
N LEU A 57 -23.26 11.54 -0.82
CA LEU A 57 -23.43 12.14 -2.14
C LEU A 57 -22.20 12.94 -2.57
N VAL A 58 -21.59 13.70 -1.66
CA VAL A 58 -20.34 14.42 -1.93
C VAL A 58 -19.20 13.43 -2.22
N SER A 59 -19.09 12.33 -1.46
CA SER A 59 -18.10 11.28 -1.72
C SER A 59 -18.29 10.62 -3.09
N LEU A 60 -19.53 10.39 -3.52
CA LEU A 60 -19.83 9.84 -4.84
C LEU A 60 -19.46 10.83 -5.95
N LEU A 61 -19.82 12.11 -5.82
CA LEU A 61 -19.49 13.14 -6.80
C LEU A 61 -17.97 13.36 -6.93
N LEU A 62 -17.24 13.33 -5.81
CA LEU A 62 -15.77 13.40 -5.82
C LEU A 62 -15.14 12.21 -6.54
N TRP A 63 -15.69 11.01 -6.37
CA TRP A 63 -15.22 9.81 -7.08
C TRP A 63 -15.37 9.94 -8.60
N PHE A 64 -16.50 10.47 -9.09
CA PHE A 64 -16.73 10.69 -10.51
C PHE A 64 -15.81 11.74 -11.14
N ILE A 65 -15.25 12.66 -10.35
CA ILE A 65 -14.26 13.64 -10.82
C ILE A 65 -12.84 13.06 -10.75
N PHE A 66 -12.50 12.33 -9.68
CA PHE A 66 -11.13 11.85 -9.45
C PHE A 66 -10.75 10.68 -10.36
N THR A 67 -11.69 9.76 -10.63
CA THR A 67 -11.45 8.59 -11.47
C THR A 67 -11.08 8.90 -12.93
N PRO A 68 -11.76 9.80 -13.67
CA PRO A 68 -11.35 10.13 -15.04
C PRO A 68 -10.00 10.85 -15.06
N ILE A 69 -9.67 11.66 -14.05
CA ILE A 69 -8.37 12.36 -13.97
C ILE A 69 -7.23 11.34 -13.86
N LEU A 70 -7.37 10.33 -13.00
CA LEU A 70 -6.37 9.25 -12.88
C LEU A 70 -6.27 8.40 -14.15
N LEU A 71 -7.39 8.14 -14.82
CA LEU A 71 -7.39 7.38 -16.07
C LEU A 71 -6.68 8.14 -17.20
N ILE A 72 -6.96 9.44 -17.32
CA ILE A 72 -6.34 10.32 -18.34
C ILE A 72 -4.84 10.46 -18.08
N SER A 73 -4.41 10.60 -16.81
CA SER A 73 -2.98 10.68 -16.48
C SER A 73 -2.25 9.38 -16.79
N ALA A 74 -2.87 8.21 -16.53
CA ALA A 74 -2.31 6.91 -16.89
C ALA A 74 -2.14 6.76 -18.41
N ILE A 75 -3.16 7.12 -19.20
CA ILE A 75 -3.10 7.09 -20.67
C ILE A 75 -1.98 8.00 -21.21
N PHE A 76 -1.81 9.19 -20.62
CA PHE A 76 -0.76 10.12 -21.02
C PHE A 76 0.66 9.59 -20.74
N ILE A 77 0.87 8.92 -19.60
CA ILE A 77 2.15 8.28 -19.26
C ILE A 77 2.47 7.17 -20.26
N THR A 78 1.51 6.30 -20.55
CA THR A 78 1.69 5.19 -21.51
C THR A 78 1.95 5.72 -22.93
N ALA A 79 1.25 6.77 -23.36
CA ALA A 79 1.49 7.41 -24.67
C ALA A 79 2.90 8.02 -24.76
N LYS A 80 3.40 8.62 -23.67
CA LYS A 80 4.77 9.16 -23.60
C LYS A 80 5.83 8.05 -23.59
N GLN A 81 5.55 6.91 -22.97
CA GLN A 81 6.43 5.73 -23.01
C GLN A 81 6.52 5.12 -24.41
N ASN A 82 5.40 5.02 -25.14
CA ASN A 82 5.39 4.49 -26.50
C ASN A 82 6.19 5.36 -27.49
N ALA A 83 6.17 6.68 -27.34
CA ALA A 83 7.00 7.59 -28.16
C ALA A 83 8.52 7.41 -27.90
N ASN A 84 8.90 6.98 -26.71
CA ASN A 84 10.29 6.67 -26.35
C ASN A 84 10.71 5.25 -26.75
N GLN A 85 9.77 4.33 -27.00
CA GLN A 85 10.05 2.97 -27.44
C GLN A 85 10.40 2.90 -28.94
N SER A 86 9.85 3.79 -29.77
CA SER A 86 10.27 3.95 -31.17
C SER A 86 11.72 4.41 -31.35
N SER A 87 12.36 4.93 -30.29
CA SER A 87 13.81 5.20 -30.27
C SER A 87 14.66 4.03 -29.78
N LEU A 88 14.09 2.91 -29.30
CA LEU A 88 14.85 1.75 -28.80
C LEU A 88 14.92 0.57 -29.79
N GLU A 89 13.97 0.43 -30.71
CA GLU A 89 14.04 -0.58 -31.78
C GLU A 89 15.18 -0.30 -32.79
N ASN A 90 15.60 0.97 -32.93
CA ASN A 90 16.77 1.33 -33.75
C ASN A 90 18.13 1.10 -33.07
N TYR A 91 18.18 0.83 -31.75
CA TYR A 91 19.42 0.44 -31.07
C TYR A 91 19.58 -1.10 -30.98
N ALA A 92 18.47 -1.85 -30.96
CA ALA A 92 18.52 -3.31 -30.95
C ALA A 92 19.08 -3.93 -32.25
N SER A 93 18.95 -3.24 -33.39
CA SER A 93 19.53 -3.68 -34.67
C SER A 93 21.01 -3.29 -34.87
N VAL A 94 21.58 -2.44 -34.00
CA VAL A 94 23.02 -2.08 -34.02
C VAL A 94 23.83 -2.91 -33.02
N ALA A 95 23.17 -3.52 -32.02
CA ALA A 95 23.78 -4.42 -31.04
C ALA A 95 24.22 -5.79 -31.61
N SER A 96 24.05 -6.02 -32.92
CA SER A 96 24.59 -7.20 -33.62
C SER A 96 25.89 -6.93 -34.38
N ASN A 97 26.42 -5.70 -34.32
CA ASN A 97 27.78 -5.44 -34.77
C ASN A 97 28.74 -5.59 -33.58
N GLU A 98 29.57 -6.62 -33.68
CA GLU A 98 30.82 -6.84 -32.96
C GLU A 98 31.32 -5.61 -32.19
N PHE A 99 31.29 -5.72 -30.86
CA PHE A 99 32.06 -4.83 -30.02
C PHE A 99 33.54 -5.17 -30.20
N GLU A 100 34.23 -4.46 -31.10
CA GLU A 100 35.69 -4.42 -31.12
C GLU A 100 36.17 -3.74 -29.83
N ILE A 101 36.51 -4.55 -28.83
CA ILE A 101 37.23 -4.09 -27.66
C ILE A 101 38.72 -4.01 -28.00
N ASN A 102 39.21 -2.80 -28.27
CA ASN A 102 40.63 -2.50 -28.19
C ASN A 102 41.06 -2.36 -26.72
N ASN A 103 41.07 -3.48 -25.98
CA ASN A 103 41.69 -3.55 -24.66
C ASN A 103 42.95 -4.39 -24.80
N ASN A 104 44.11 -3.72 -24.80
CA ASN A 104 45.41 -4.33 -24.50
C ASN A 104 45.48 -4.68 -23.01
N ILE A 105 44.59 -5.56 -22.57
CA ILE A 105 44.73 -6.31 -21.32
C ILE A 105 44.82 -7.76 -21.75
N GLU A 106 45.89 -8.43 -21.34
CA GLU A 106 46.19 -9.83 -21.59
C GLU A 106 45.07 -10.71 -20.99
N GLY A 107 43.96 -10.79 -21.73
CA GLY A 107 42.77 -11.52 -21.37
C GLY A 107 42.95 -12.98 -21.76
N GLN A 108 43.26 -13.81 -20.78
CA GLN A 108 42.89 -15.23 -20.88
C GLN A 108 41.38 -15.28 -21.06
N VAL A 109 40.96 -15.60 -22.28
CA VAL A 109 39.57 -15.83 -22.64
C VAL A 109 39.09 -17.07 -21.89
N LEU A 110 38.58 -16.87 -20.67
CA LEU A 110 37.70 -17.85 -20.03
C LEU A 110 36.36 -17.80 -20.76
N SER A 111 36.31 -18.52 -21.87
CA SER A 111 35.08 -18.96 -22.55
C SER A 111 34.35 -20.02 -21.71
N ALA A 112 34.24 -19.79 -20.39
CA ALA A 112 33.27 -20.49 -19.59
C ALA A 112 31.93 -19.83 -19.88
N GLU A 113 30.99 -20.60 -20.40
CA GLU A 113 29.59 -20.22 -20.51
C GLU A 113 29.09 -19.84 -19.11
N ILE A 114 29.08 -18.55 -18.77
CA ILE A 114 28.54 -18.10 -17.46
C ILE A 114 27.03 -18.22 -17.55
N SER A 115 26.51 -19.39 -17.19
CA SER A 115 25.07 -19.69 -17.21
C SER A 115 24.31 -18.97 -16.07
N ASP A 116 24.99 -18.56 -15.00
CA ASP A 116 24.38 -17.92 -13.85
C ASP A 116 25.30 -16.83 -13.26
N LEU A 117 24.83 -15.58 -13.28
CA LEU A 117 25.56 -14.42 -12.75
C LEU A 117 25.31 -14.18 -11.27
N ARG A 118 24.30 -14.84 -10.65
CA ARG A 118 23.90 -14.57 -9.25
C ARG A 118 25.04 -14.80 -8.25
N PRO A 119 25.84 -15.89 -8.33
CA PRO A 119 26.98 -16.06 -7.42
C PRO A 119 28.02 -14.93 -7.53
N TYR A 120 28.28 -14.45 -8.75
CA TYR A 120 29.17 -13.33 -8.99
C TYR A 120 28.62 -12.03 -8.40
N THR A 121 27.35 -11.72 -8.64
CA THR A 121 26.66 -10.56 -8.06
C THR A 121 26.73 -10.59 -6.53
N LEU A 122 26.43 -11.73 -5.90
CA LEU A 122 26.52 -11.88 -4.45
C LEU A 122 27.96 -11.73 -3.95
N SER A 123 28.94 -12.29 -4.64
CA SER A 123 30.35 -12.18 -4.26
C SER A 123 30.82 -10.73 -4.30
N LYS A 124 30.38 -9.95 -5.29
CA LYS A 124 30.66 -8.52 -5.38
C LYS A 124 29.93 -7.71 -4.31
N PHE A 125 28.66 -8.00 -4.06
CA PHE A 125 27.87 -7.32 -3.04
C PHE A 125 28.40 -7.56 -1.62
N LEU A 126 28.84 -8.79 -1.34
CA LEU A 126 29.37 -9.24 -0.06
C LEU A 126 30.88 -9.00 0.07
N ASP A 127 31.52 -8.26 -0.84
CA ASP A 127 32.96 -8.02 -0.80
C ASP A 127 33.39 -7.52 0.60
N LYS A 128 34.51 -8.07 1.09
CA LYS A 128 35.07 -7.82 2.45
C LYS A 128 34.21 -8.29 3.63
N THR A 129 33.19 -9.11 3.40
CA THR A 129 32.46 -9.80 4.48
C THR A 129 32.90 -11.26 4.60
N PRO A 130 32.74 -11.90 5.78
CA PRO A 130 32.94 -13.34 5.93
C PRO A 130 32.06 -14.20 5.02
N LEU A 131 30.95 -13.66 4.51
CA LEU A 131 30.01 -14.38 3.65
C LEU A 131 30.40 -14.40 2.17
N ALA A 132 31.34 -13.55 1.72
CA ALA A 132 31.73 -13.46 0.30
C ALA A 132 32.12 -14.82 -0.32
N PRO A 133 32.92 -15.68 0.36
CA PRO A 133 33.28 -17.00 -0.17
C PRO A 133 32.10 -17.97 -0.32
N TYR A 134 30.97 -17.70 0.35
CA TYR A 134 29.79 -18.57 0.36
C TYR A 134 28.72 -18.14 -0.65
N SER A 135 29.04 -17.23 -1.56
CA SER A 135 28.08 -16.64 -2.50
C SER A 135 27.39 -17.68 -3.39
N GLU A 136 28.13 -18.66 -3.90
CA GLU A 136 27.58 -19.78 -4.67
C GLU A 136 26.62 -20.61 -3.81
N TYR A 137 27.05 -20.98 -2.61
CA TYR A 137 26.23 -21.75 -1.67
C TYR A 137 24.96 -21.00 -1.24
N ILE A 138 25.00 -19.67 -1.10
CA ILE A 138 23.81 -18.85 -0.81
C ILE A 138 22.81 -18.95 -1.96
N VAL A 139 23.26 -18.92 -3.22
CA VAL A 139 22.38 -19.10 -4.39
C VAL A 139 21.78 -20.50 -4.40
N GLU A 140 22.59 -21.54 -4.19
CA GLU A 140 22.14 -22.93 -4.12
C GLU A 140 21.06 -23.14 -3.05
N VAL A 141 21.30 -22.64 -1.84
CA VAL A 141 20.34 -22.71 -0.72
C VAL A 141 19.07 -21.93 -1.06
N SER A 142 19.21 -20.79 -1.72
CA SER A 142 18.06 -19.98 -2.10
C SER A 142 17.17 -20.70 -3.13
N ASP A 143 17.77 -21.33 -4.12
CA ASP A 143 17.09 -22.14 -5.13
C ASP A 143 16.43 -23.37 -4.50
N LYS A 144 17.17 -24.09 -3.64
CA LYS A 144 16.68 -25.26 -2.89
C LYS A 144 15.40 -24.95 -2.12
N TYR A 145 15.33 -23.76 -1.52
CA TYR A 145 14.19 -23.34 -0.71
C TYR A 145 13.16 -22.49 -1.47
N GLY A 146 13.42 -22.16 -2.74
CA GLY A 146 12.57 -21.30 -3.56
C GLY A 146 12.34 -19.95 -2.88
N ILE A 147 13.44 -19.29 -2.50
CA ILE A 147 13.48 -17.95 -1.93
C ILE A 147 14.32 -17.04 -2.84
N ASP A 148 14.07 -15.74 -2.82
CA ASP A 148 14.89 -14.78 -3.56
C ASP A 148 16.34 -14.83 -3.05
N TYR A 149 17.30 -15.06 -3.96
CA TYR A 149 18.72 -15.24 -3.62
C TYR A 149 19.35 -14.02 -2.94
N ARG A 150 18.73 -12.85 -3.10
CA ARG A 150 19.16 -11.59 -2.48
C ARG A 150 18.76 -11.50 -1.01
N LEU A 151 17.76 -12.27 -0.56
CA LEU A 151 17.17 -12.11 0.77
C LEU A 151 18.14 -12.51 1.89
N ILE A 152 18.75 -13.70 1.80
CA ILE A 152 19.73 -14.18 2.79
C ILE A 152 20.86 -13.16 3.02
N PRO A 153 21.57 -12.69 1.97
CA PRO A 153 22.69 -11.77 2.15
C PRO A 153 22.23 -10.36 2.56
N ALA A 154 21.08 -9.88 2.09
CA ALA A 154 20.53 -8.59 2.52
C ALA A 154 20.23 -8.56 4.03
N ILE A 155 19.62 -9.63 4.58
CA ILE A 155 19.36 -9.72 6.02
C ILE A 155 20.69 -9.78 6.79
N ALA A 156 21.68 -10.56 6.36
CA ALA A 156 22.99 -10.58 7.01
C ALA A 156 23.66 -9.19 7.04
N MET A 157 23.60 -8.46 5.92
CA MET A 157 24.09 -7.08 5.84
C MET A 157 23.35 -6.14 6.79
N LYS A 158 22.03 -6.30 6.90
CA LYS A 158 21.20 -5.49 7.80
C LYS A 158 21.51 -5.74 9.28
N GLU A 159 21.68 -7.00 9.67
CA GLU A 159 21.81 -7.40 11.07
C GLU A 159 23.24 -7.26 11.61
N SER A 160 24.26 -7.46 10.76
CA SER A 160 25.66 -7.50 11.23
C SER A 160 26.71 -7.03 10.22
N GLY A 161 26.29 -6.35 9.15
CA GLY A 161 27.19 -6.00 8.04
C GLY A 161 27.79 -7.23 7.37
N GLY A 162 27.00 -8.30 7.24
CA GLY A 162 27.42 -9.55 6.58
C GLY A 162 28.30 -10.43 7.48
N GLY A 163 28.20 -10.27 8.80
CA GLY A 163 29.01 -10.99 9.79
C GLY A 163 30.30 -10.27 10.21
N VAL A 164 30.49 -9.01 9.78
CA VAL A 164 31.68 -8.22 10.14
C VAL A 164 31.65 -7.78 11.60
N THR A 165 30.47 -7.47 12.16
CA THR A 165 30.34 -6.89 13.50
C THR A 165 30.17 -7.91 14.62
N ILE A 166 30.17 -9.21 14.31
CA ILE A 166 30.01 -10.29 15.29
C ILE A 166 31.35 -10.94 15.63
N ASP A 167 31.37 -11.76 16.68
CA ASP A 167 32.41 -12.80 16.81
C ASP A 167 32.19 -13.85 15.71
N GLN A 168 33.09 -13.89 14.73
CA GLN A 168 32.96 -14.75 13.55
C GLN A 168 33.02 -16.25 13.88
N SER A 169 33.54 -16.63 15.05
CA SER A 169 33.52 -18.04 15.50
C SER A 169 32.11 -18.57 15.75
N THR A 170 31.14 -17.67 15.92
CA THR A 170 29.71 -18.00 16.12
C THR A 170 28.98 -18.26 14.80
N HIS A 171 29.49 -17.74 13.69
CA HIS A 171 28.87 -17.78 12.35
C HIS A 171 27.43 -17.22 12.29
N ASN A 172 27.04 -16.35 13.23
CA ASN A 172 25.66 -15.88 13.39
C ASN A 172 25.43 -14.46 12.82
N ALA A 173 25.54 -14.32 11.49
CA ALA A 173 25.39 -13.01 10.83
C ALA A 173 23.94 -12.47 10.82
N TRP A 174 22.94 -13.26 11.20
CA TRP A 174 21.51 -12.91 11.12
C TRP A 174 20.87 -12.60 12.48
N GLY A 175 21.65 -12.60 13.57
CA GLY A 175 21.12 -12.34 14.91
C GLY A 175 20.21 -13.46 15.44
N TRP A 176 20.45 -14.70 15.01
CA TRP A 176 19.66 -15.88 15.38
C TRP A 176 19.56 -16.04 16.89
N GLU A 177 18.34 -16.29 17.40
CA GLU A 177 18.03 -16.33 18.83
C GLU A 177 18.61 -15.14 19.62
N ASN A 178 18.47 -13.93 19.07
CA ASN A 178 19.04 -12.69 19.62
C ASN A 178 20.58 -12.72 19.73
N GLY A 179 21.25 -13.40 18.80
CA GLY A 179 22.71 -13.50 18.73
C GLY A 179 23.32 -14.55 19.66
N ILE A 180 22.51 -15.37 20.35
CA ILE A 180 22.99 -16.37 21.32
C ILE A 180 23.53 -17.63 20.62
N THR A 181 22.97 -17.98 19.47
CA THR A 181 23.31 -19.23 18.78
C THR A 181 24.72 -19.18 18.19
N ASN A 182 25.48 -20.26 18.43
CA ASN A 182 26.74 -20.55 17.75
C ASN A 182 26.51 -21.67 16.74
N PHE A 183 26.58 -21.35 15.45
CA PHE A 183 26.50 -22.37 14.41
C PHE A 183 27.86 -23.06 14.23
N SER A 184 27.81 -24.32 13.79
CA SER A 184 29.01 -25.11 13.54
C SER A 184 29.86 -24.58 12.37
N SER A 185 29.22 -23.92 11.40
CA SER A 185 29.87 -23.29 10.25
C SER A 185 28.94 -22.26 9.59
N TRP A 186 29.50 -21.44 8.69
CA TRP A 186 28.73 -20.52 7.85
C TRP A 186 27.68 -21.25 7.00
N GLU A 187 28.03 -22.39 6.40
CA GLU A 187 27.11 -23.19 5.58
C GLU A 187 25.92 -23.71 6.40
N SER A 188 26.19 -24.18 7.64
CA SER A 188 25.12 -24.62 8.55
C SER A 188 24.18 -23.47 8.92
N ALA A 189 24.73 -22.26 9.11
CA ALA A 189 23.94 -21.07 9.39
C ALA A 189 23.07 -20.67 8.18
N ILE A 190 23.68 -20.57 6.98
CA ILE A 190 23.00 -20.24 5.72
C ILE A 190 21.86 -21.21 5.43
N GLU A 191 22.10 -22.51 5.56
CA GLU A 191 21.10 -23.56 5.37
C GLU A 191 19.94 -23.44 6.36
N THR A 192 20.25 -23.16 7.64
CA THR A 192 19.23 -22.97 8.70
C THR A 192 18.37 -21.74 8.44
N VAL A 193 19.00 -20.64 8.03
CA VAL A 193 18.32 -19.39 7.69
C VAL A 193 17.44 -19.58 6.47
N GLY A 194 17.96 -20.14 5.38
CA GLY A 194 17.20 -20.40 4.15
C GLY A 194 15.97 -21.27 4.39
N LYS A 195 16.15 -22.39 5.10
CA LYS A 195 15.06 -23.30 5.50
C LYS A 195 13.97 -22.58 6.30
N THR A 196 14.39 -21.71 7.21
CA THR A 196 13.46 -21.00 8.09
C THR A 196 12.74 -19.88 7.38
N LEU A 197 13.41 -19.12 6.52
CA LEU A 197 12.78 -18.13 5.65
C LEU A 197 11.68 -18.78 4.81
N LYS A 198 11.96 -19.94 4.21
CA LYS A 198 10.94 -20.71 3.50
C LYS A 198 9.77 -21.11 4.39
N LYS A 199 10.05 -21.82 5.50
CA LYS A 199 9.01 -22.38 6.36
C LYS A 199 8.14 -21.32 7.03
N ASN A 200 8.76 -20.28 7.58
CA ASN A 200 8.09 -19.36 8.48
C ASN A 200 7.55 -18.11 7.78
N TYR A 201 8.03 -17.80 6.57
CA TYR A 201 7.68 -16.58 5.83
C TYR A 201 7.13 -16.91 4.45
N ILE A 202 7.95 -17.47 3.55
CA ILE A 202 7.56 -17.65 2.14
C ILE A 202 6.38 -18.61 2.01
N ALA A 203 6.37 -19.72 2.76
CA ALA A 203 5.26 -20.68 2.77
C ALA A 203 3.95 -20.10 3.33
N LYS A 204 4.00 -18.94 4.01
CA LYS A 204 2.84 -18.19 4.49
C LYS A 204 2.44 -17.04 3.55
N GLY A 205 3.08 -16.93 2.38
CA GLY A 205 2.81 -15.88 1.40
C GLY A 205 3.48 -14.53 1.70
N LEU A 206 4.42 -14.48 2.64
CA LEU A 206 5.22 -13.27 2.91
C LEU A 206 6.40 -13.25 1.95
N VAL A 207 6.27 -12.52 0.84
CA VAL A 207 7.23 -12.56 -0.27
C VAL A 207 7.96 -11.22 -0.51
N THR A 208 7.48 -10.12 0.09
CA THR A 208 8.19 -8.83 0.03
C THR A 208 8.88 -8.49 1.35
N PRO A 209 9.93 -7.63 1.36
CA PRO A 209 10.56 -7.18 2.59
C PRO A 209 9.58 -6.58 3.61
N GLU A 210 8.57 -5.83 3.16
CA GLU A 210 7.55 -5.24 4.03
C GLU A 210 6.71 -6.31 4.72
N GLN A 211 6.31 -7.36 3.98
CA GLN A 211 5.54 -8.47 4.53
C GLN A 211 6.38 -9.31 5.51
N ILE A 212 7.65 -9.54 5.19
CA ILE A 212 8.58 -10.27 6.04
C ILE A 212 8.84 -9.49 7.33
N MET A 213 9.04 -8.17 7.24
CA MET A 213 9.30 -7.27 8.37
C MET A 213 8.24 -7.36 9.46
N VAL A 214 6.96 -7.54 9.11
CA VAL A 214 5.86 -7.68 10.08
C VAL A 214 6.12 -8.80 11.08
N VAL A 215 6.81 -9.87 10.65
CA VAL A 215 7.15 -11.01 11.50
C VAL A 215 8.60 -10.96 11.98
N TYR A 216 9.53 -10.55 11.13
CA TYR A 216 10.98 -10.56 11.44
C TYR A 216 11.38 -9.42 12.38
N ALA A 217 10.86 -8.21 12.15
CA ALA A 217 11.17 -7.03 12.94
C ALA A 217 9.90 -6.21 13.26
N PRO A 218 8.94 -6.76 14.05
CA PRO A 218 7.64 -6.15 14.27
C PRO A 218 7.66 -4.68 14.74
N PRO A 219 8.56 -4.24 15.65
CA PRO A 219 8.63 -2.84 16.06
C PRO A 219 8.89 -1.86 14.90
N GLN A 220 9.56 -2.32 13.83
CA GLN A 220 9.89 -1.49 12.68
C GLN A 220 8.66 -1.10 11.87
N VAL A 221 7.55 -1.84 11.97
CA VAL A 221 6.28 -1.50 11.33
C VAL A 221 5.74 -0.17 11.87
N GLU A 222 5.88 0.06 13.17
CA GLU A 222 5.38 1.27 13.85
C GLU A 222 6.35 2.45 13.71
N THR A 223 7.64 2.18 13.50
CA THR A 223 8.69 3.21 13.40
C THR A 223 9.08 3.55 11.95
N GLY A 224 8.16 3.39 11.00
CA GLY A 224 8.36 3.85 9.61
C GLY A 224 9.05 2.86 8.66
N GLY A 225 9.22 1.61 9.06
CA GLY A 225 9.59 0.51 8.16
C GLY A 225 11.05 0.47 7.72
N LYS A 226 11.97 1.04 8.50
CA LYS A 226 13.39 1.18 8.13
C LYS A 226 14.06 -0.13 7.76
N TRP A 227 13.69 -1.24 8.42
CA TRP A 227 14.23 -2.56 8.09
C TRP A 227 13.90 -2.96 6.65
N ALA A 228 12.63 -2.88 6.23
CA ALA A 228 12.24 -3.22 4.86
C ALA A 228 12.89 -2.27 3.82
N GLN A 229 13.00 -0.98 4.15
CA GLN A 229 13.69 0.01 3.30
C GLN A 229 15.16 -0.38 3.06
N ASP A 230 15.86 -0.84 4.10
CA ASP A 230 17.27 -1.26 3.98
C ASP A 230 17.41 -2.53 3.15
N ILE A 231 16.52 -3.51 3.34
CA ILE A 231 16.54 -4.73 2.51
C ILE A 231 16.28 -4.39 1.04
N ASN A 232 15.31 -3.52 0.74
CA ASN A 232 15.07 -3.06 -0.62
C ASN A 232 16.28 -2.30 -1.20
N LEU A 233 16.96 -1.48 -0.40
CA LEU A 233 18.19 -0.81 -0.84
C LEU A 233 19.27 -1.83 -1.21
N PHE A 234 19.46 -2.88 -0.41
CA PHE A 234 20.40 -3.96 -0.73
C PHE A 234 19.99 -4.74 -1.98
N PHE A 235 18.69 -4.96 -2.20
CA PHE A 235 18.20 -5.59 -3.43
C PHE A 235 18.57 -4.75 -4.66
N SER A 236 18.34 -3.44 -4.61
CA SER A 236 18.70 -2.52 -5.69
C SER A 236 20.22 -2.42 -5.89
N GLN A 237 21.03 -2.49 -4.84
CA GLN A 237 22.49 -2.54 -4.95
C GLN A 237 22.93 -3.80 -5.71
N MET A 238 22.38 -4.97 -5.36
CA MET A 238 22.67 -6.22 -6.07
C MET A 238 22.20 -6.20 -7.53
N GLU A 239 21.06 -5.60 -7.83
CA GLU A 239 20.57 -5.44 -9.22
C GLU A 239 21.44 -4.52 -10.08
N SER A 240 22.23 -3.63 -9.45
CA SER A 240 23.08 -2.66 -10.14
C SER A 240 24.52 -3.12 -10.41
N LEU A 241 24.90 -4.31 -9.93
CA LEU A 241 26.23 -4.93 -10.08
C LEU A 241 26.29 -5.81 -11.32
#